data_AF-A0A6N7SRL3-F1
#
_entry.id   AF-A0A6N7SRL3-F1
#
_cell.length_a   1.000
_cell.length_b   1.000
_cell.length_c   1.000
_cell.angle_alpha   90.00
_cell.angle_beta   90.00
_cell.angle_gamma   90.00
#
_symmetry.space_group_name_H-M   'P 1'
#
loop_
_entity.id
_entity.type
_entity.pdbx_description
1 polymer ?
#
loop_
_entity_poly.entity_id
_entity_poly.type
_entity_poly.pdbx_seq_one_letter_code
_entity_poly.pdbx_strand_id
1 'polypeptide(L)'
;MSRYFLYGTRFSEFEQMMMLVPNFTQRKKGLIIMENLTAESSQSNATYKRLVKNCFANFRHRYLNKRLQKLTQNFTGDWFLTPAHKQRFMTICKPYISKKVCAIIYLLSADEDLWNRALVHIHPGEVSLMDIPLRGISTDGYALYQTARTIAIGKEYIHINEIADEQLIGNFAFRAIINGILIAKNGGHIVQNNIGL
;
A
#
# COMPACT_ATOMS: atom_id res chain seq x y z
N MET A 1 -19.35 11.96 48.30
CA MET A 1 -19.10 10.90 49.30
C MET A 1 -17.62 10.56 49.26
N SER A 2 -16.93 10.57 50.41
CA SER A 2 -15.51 10.19 50.49
C SER A 2 -15.37 8.69 50.17
N ARG A 3 -14.34 8.32 49.41
CA ARG A 3 -14.00 6.93 49.05
C ARG A 3 -13.24 6.21 50.19
N TYR A 4 -12.96 6.92 51.28
CA TYR A 4 -12.20 6.46 52.45
C TYR A 4 -13.12 6.43 53.67
N PHE A 5 -13.10 5.33 54.41
CA PHE A 5 -13.97 5.11 55.56
C PHE A 5 -13.53 5.92 56.79
N LEU A 6 -12.22 6.18 56.95
CA LEU A 6 -11.66 6.84 58.13
C LEU A 6 -11.28 8.30 57.90
N TYR A 7 -11.89 8.96 56.91
CA TYR A 7 -11.60 10.35 56.55
C TYR A 7 -11.82 11.31 57.74
N GLY A 8 -10.82 12.14 58.03
CA GLY A 8 -10.83 13.09 59.16
C GLY A 8 -10.32 12.54 60.49
N THR A 9 -9.90 11.28 60.55
CA THR A 9 -9.26 10.69 61.74
C THR A 9 -7.74 10.61 61.58
N ARG A 10 -7.02 10.43 62.70
CA ARG A 10 -5.56 10.21 62.72
C ARG A 10 -5.12 8.93 61.98
N PHE A 11 -6.06 8.02 61.69
CA PHE A 11 -5.77 6.75 61.00
C PHE A 11 -6.09 6.79 59.50
N SER A 12 -6.53 7.93 58.97
CA SER A 12 -6.84 8.10 57.55
C SER A 12 -5.65 7.80 56.63
N GLU A 13 -4.43 8.18 57.03
CA GLU A 13 -3.21 7.89 56.27
C GLU A 13 -2.88 6.39 56.25
N PHE A 14 -3.14 5.68 57.34
CA PHE A 14 -2.90 4.23 57.43
C PHE A 14 -3.84 3.46 56.50
N GLU A 15 -5.10 3.86 56.42
CA GLU A 15 -6.07 3.31 55.47
C GLU A 15 -5.60 3.48 54.01
N GLN A 16 -5.04 4.64 53.68
CA GLN A 16 -4.48 4.89 52.35
C GLN A 16 -3.28 4.00 52.05
N MET A 17 -2.38 3.78 53.02
CA MET A 17 -1.24 2.89 52.86
C MET A 17 -1.66 1.42 52.70
N MET A 18 -2.69 0.97 53.42
CA MET A 18 -3.18 -0.41 53.34
C MET A 18 -3.86 -0.75 51.99
N MET A 19 -4.24 0.25 51.19
CA MET A 19 -4.74 0.05 49.83
C MET A 19 -3.64 0.02 48.75
N LEU A 20 -2.38 0.29 49.10
CA LEU A 20 -1.26 0.19 48.17
C LEU A 20 -0.68 -1.23 48.21
N VAL A 21 -0.41 -1.81 47.03
CA VAL A 21 0.30 -3.09 46.94
C VAL A 21 1.75 -2.88 47.41
N PRO A 22 2.27 -3.68 48.37
CA PRO A 22 3.63 -3.52 48.87
C PRO A 22 4.66 -3.55 47.73
N ASN A 23 5.64 -2.64 47.76
CA ASN A 23 6.69 -2.45 46.73
C ASN A 23 6.22 -1.96 45.35
N PHE A 24 4.99 -1.48 45.20
CA PHE A 24 4.50 -0.97 43.91
C PHE A 24 4.77 0.54 43.75
N THR A 25 5.76 0.90 42.93
CA THR A 25 5.94 2.28 42.49
C THR A 25 5.01 2.58 41.31
N GLN A 26 4.08 3.52 41.47
CA GLN A 26 3.19 3.93 40.38
C GLN A 26 4.01 4.53 39.24
N ARG A 27 3.90 3.97 38.02
CA ARG A 27 4.58 4.48 36.83
C ARG A 27 4.10 5.91 36.53
N LYS A 28 4.97 6.91 36.69
CA LYS A 28 4.60 8.34 36.48
C LYS A 28 4.61 8.80 35.02
N LYS A 29 5.17 8.02 34.08
CA LYS A 29 5.09 8.14 32.61
C LYS A 29 5.91 7.01 31.99
N GLY A 30 5.34 6.29 31.02
CA GLY A 30 6.09 5.35 30.19
C GLY A 30 6.15 5.91 28.76
N LEU A 31 7.36 6.07 28.21
CA LEU A 31 7.54 6.24 26.78
C LEU A 31 7.63 4.83 26.18
N ILE A 32 6.65 4.41 25.40
CA ILE A 32 6.81 3.22 24.56
C ILE A 32 7.70 3.65 23.40
N ILE A 33 8.93 3.18 23.36
CA ILE A 33 9.80 3.32 22.19
C ILE A 33 9.22 2.42 21.09
N MET A 34 8.33 2.98 20.27
CA MET A 34 7.93 2.45 18.97
C MET A 34 8.98 2.81 17.89
N GLU A 35 10.28 2.81 18.19
CA GLU A 35 11.30 3.20 17.20
C GLU A 35 11.29 2.27 15.98
N ASN A 36 11.08 0.98 16.17
CA ASN A 36 11.28 0.02 15.09
C ASN A 36 10.18 0.11 14.01
N LEU A 37 8.91 0.28 14.42
CA LEU A 37 7.79 0.44 13.48
C LEU A 37 7.79 1.81 12.79
N THR A 38 8.23 2.87 13.49
CA THR A 38 8.25 4.24 12.95
C THR A 38 9.47 4.48 12.05
N ALA A 39 10.62 3.88 12.34
CA ALA A 39 11.83 3.95 11.52
C ALA A 39 11.67 3.20 10.18
N GLU A 40 11.09 2.01 10.19
CA GLU A 40 10.84 1.23 8.96
C GLU A 40 9.80 1.92 8.06
N SER A 41 8.69 2.40 8.63
CA SER A 41 7.66 3.12 7.89
C SER A 41 8.17 4.46 7.34
N SER A 42 8.96 5.22 8.11
CA SER A 42 9.55 6.48 7.62
C SER A 42 10.59 6.26 6.50
N GLN A 43 11.42 5.23 6.58
CA GLN A 43 12.38 4.87 5.53
C GLN A 43 11.68 4.36 4.25
N SER A 44 10.63 3.54 4.40
CA SER A 44 9.78 3.11 3.29
C SER A 44 9.11 4.30 2.61
N ASN A 45 8.59 5.25 3.39
CA ASN A 45 7.96 6.47 2.88
C ASN A 45 8.93 7.38 2.12
N ALA A 46 10.13 7.60 2.65
CA ALA A 46 11.17 8.37 1.97
C ALA A 46 11.60 7.71 0.65
N THR A 47 11.73 6.39 0.66
CA THR A 47 12.06 5.59 -0.53
C THR A 47 10.96 5.69 -1.58
N TYR A 48 9.69 5.51 -1.20
CA TYR A 48 8.55 5.63 -2.09
C TYR A 48 8.47 7.01 -2.75
N LYS A 49 8.59 8.08 -1.95
CA LYS A 49 8.64 9.47 -2.44
C LYS A 49 9.74 9.68 -3.48
N ARG A 50 10.95 9.14 -3.23
CA ARG A 50 12.08 9.22 -4.15
C ARG A 50 11.80 8.46 -5.45
N LEU A 51 11.23 7.26 -5.38
CA LEU A 51 10.88 6.45 -6.56
C LEU A 51 9.83 7.14 -7.43
N VAL A 52 8.77 7.68 -6.83
CA VAL A 52 7.74 8.47 -7.54
C VAL A 52 8.39 9.68 -8.21
N LYS A 53 9.17 10.47 -7.48
CA LYS A 53 9.84 11.67 -8.03
C LYS A 53 10.74 11.31 -9.21
N ASN A 54 11.59 10.29 -9.07
CA ASN A 54 12.50 9.85 -10.14
C ASN A 54 11.77 9.25 -11.35
N CYS A 55 10.58 8.70 -11.15
CA CYS A 55 9.79 8.16 -12.25
C CYS A 55 9.06 9.24 -13.04
N PHE A 56 8.55 10.27 -12.35
CA PHE A 56 7.65 11.26 -12.95
C PHE A 56 8.24 12.67 -13.09
N ALA A 57 9.51 12.90 -12.75
CA ALA A 57 10.15 14.22 -12.78
C ALA A 57 10.02 14.98 -14.12
N ASN A 58 9.98 14.26 -15.24
CA ASN A 58 9.95 14.86 -16.58
C ASN A 58 8.54 15.22 -17.06
N PHE A 59 7.48 14.83 -16.34
CA PHE A 59 6.10 15.09 -16.76
C PHE A 59 5.61 16.44 -16.24
N ARG A 60 5.44 17.40 -17.15
CA ARG A 60 4.87 18.73 -16.86
C ARG A 60 3.34 18.68 -16.90
N HIS A 61 2.72 17.85 -16.05
CA HIS A 61 1.27 17.69 -16.02
C HIS A 61 0.68 18.04 -14.64
N ARG A 62 -0.05 19.17 -14.55
CA ARG A 62 -0.54 19.74 -13.28
C ARG A 62 -1.43 18.79 -12.48
N TYR A 63 -2.43 18.18 -13.12
CA TYR A 63 -3.40 17.32 -12.42
C TYR A 63 -2.76 16.02 -11.93
N LEU A 64 -2.00 15.33 -12.78
CA LEU A 64 -1.15 14.21 -12.39
C LEU A 64 -0.26 14.55 -11.19
N ASN A 65 0.48 15.66 -11.24
CA ASN A 65 1.39 16.05 -10.16
C ASN A 65 0.63 16.29 -8.83
N LYS A 66 -0.58 16.84 -8.89
CA LYS A 66 -1.46 16.98 -7.72
C LYS A 66 -1.87 15.61 -7.16
N ARG A 67 -2.23 14.65 -8.02
CA ARG A 67 -2.56 13.27 -7.58
C ARG A 67 -1.35 12.55 -7.00
N LEU A 68 -0.17 12.66 -7.61
CA LEU A 68 1.09 12.10 -7.12
C LEU A 68 1.47 12.68 -5.75
N GLN A 69 1.29 13.99 -5.57
CA GLN A 69 1.52 14.64 -4.27
C GLN A 69 0.59 14.07 -3.19
N LYS A 70 -0.72 13.99 -3.45
CA LYS A 70 -1.67 13.35 -2.52
C LYS A 70 -1.27 11.90 -2.20
N LEU A 71 -0.92 11.12 -3.23
CA LEU A 71 -0.53 9.71 -3.10
C LEU A 71 0.70 9.54 -2.21
N THR A 72 1.74 10.35 -2.42
CA THR A 72 2.98 10.30 -1.63
C THR A 72 2.83 10.83 -0.21
N GLN A 73 1.87 11.73 0.06
CA GLN A 73 1.55 12.21 1.39
C GLN A 73 0.75 11.17 2.20
N ASN A 74 -0.12 10.42 1.53
CA ASN A 74 -1.00 9.43 2.15
C ASN A 74 -0.41 8.00 2.15
N PHE A 75 0.85 7.83 1.78
CA PHE A 75 1.50 6.53 1.74
C PHE A 75 1.80 6.03 3.16
N THR A 76 1.28 4.85 3.50
CA THR A 76 1.38 4.25 4.85
C THR A 76 2.56 3.28 5.00
N GLY A 77 3.35 3.08 3.94
CA GLY A 77 4.41 2.06 3.89
C GLY A 77 4.01 0.81 3.08
N ASP A 78 2.72 0.59 2.84
CA ASP A 78 2.22 -0.59 2.13
C ASP A 78 2.18 -0.39 0.61
N TRP A 79 2.87 -1.28 -0.11
CA TRP A 79 2.79 -1.33 -1.56
C TRP A 79 1.48 -1.94 -2.06
N PHE A 80 0.82 -2.80 -1.29
CA PHE A 80 -0.45 -3.41 -1.69
C PHE A 80 -1.64 -2.54 -1.31
N LEU A 81 -2.69 -2.60 -2.15
CA LEU A 81 -3.91 -1.83 -1.93
C LEU A 81 -4.73 -2.37 -0.77
N THR A 82 -4.85 -3.69 -0.72
CA THR A 82 -5.62 -4.46 0.27
C THR A 82 -4.91 -5.78 0.56
N PRO A 83 -5.19 -6.45 1.70
CA PRO A 83 -4.69 -7.79 1.97
C PRO A 83 -5.08 -8.81 0.88
N ALA A 84 -6.29 -8.69 0.32
CA ALA A 84 -6.76 -9.55 -0.76
C ALA A 84 -5.95 -9.35 -2.05
N HIS A 85 -5.55 -8.11 -2.37
CA HIS A 85 -4.63 -7.84 -3.47
C HIS A 85 -3.27 -8.50 -3.22
N LYS A 86 -2.70 -8.37 -2.02
CA LYS A 86 -1.44 -9.04 -1.64
C LYS A 86 -1.54 -10.55 -1.83
N GLN A 87 -2.61 -11.17 -1.34
CA GLN A 87 -2.80 -12.62 -1.43
C GLN A 87 -2.84 -13.09 -2.90
N ARG A 88 -3.66 -12.45 -3.74
CA ARG A 88 -3.77 -12.76 -5.18
C ARG A 88 -2.42 -12.66 -5.88
N PHE A 89 -1.67 -11.59 -5.60
CA PHE A 89 -0.34 -11.41 -6.15
C PHE A 89 0.64 -12.52 -5.73
N MET A 90 0.67 -12.90 -4.45
CA MET A 90 1.60 -13.94 -3.96
C MET A 90 1.27 -15.34 -4.46
N THR A 91 0.02 -15.63 -4.81
CA THR A 91 -0.36 -16.94 -5.37
C THR A 91 0.43 -17.26 -6.64
N ILE A 92 0.66 -16.24 -7.49
CA ILE A 92 1.32 -16.41 -8.78
C ILE A 92 2.75 -15.86 -8.78
N CYS A 93 3.01 -14.74 -8.12
CA CYS A 93 4.28 -14.04 -8.24
C CYS A 93 5.40 -14.78 -7.50
N LYS A 94 6.22 -15.53 -8.24
CA LYS A 94 7.43 -16.20 -7.74
C LYS A 94 8.65 -15.25 -7.83
N PRO A 95 9.71 -15.47 -7.01
CA PRO A 95 10.89 -14.59 -6.97
C PRO A 95 11.65 -14.49 -8.30
N TYR A 96 11.52 -15.48 -9.20
CA TYR A 96 12.25 -15.53 -10.47
C TYR A 96 11.51 -14.91 -11.66
N ILE A 97 10.37 -14.24 -11.42
CA ILE A 97 9.57 -13.63 -12.50
C ILE A 97 10.20 -12.31 -12.95
N SER A 98 10.17 -12.05 -14.27
CA SER A 98 10.68 -10.79 -14.82
C SER A 98 9.97 -9.57 -14.22
N LYS A 99 10.68 -8.44 -14.08
CA LYS A 99 10.11 -7.18 -13.55
C LYS A 99 8.83 -6.74 -14.26
N LYS A 100 8.77 -6.99 -15.57
CA LYS A 100 7.66 -6.67 -16.45
C LYS A 100 6.44 -7.52 -16.14
N VAL A 101 6.61 -8.84 -16.08
CA VAL A 101 5.52 -9.78 -15.74
C VAL A 101 5.06 -9.58 -14.30
N CYS A 102 5.98 -9.29 -13.38
CA CYS A 102 5.67 -8.93 -11.99
C CYS A 102 4.74 -7.70 -11.93
N ALA A 103 5.05 -6.63 -12.67
CA ALA A 103 4.20 -5.44 -12.74
C ALA A 103 2.82 -5.71 -13.37
N ILE A 104 2.77 -6.54 -14.41
CA ILE A 104 1.52 -6.94 -15.07
C ILE A 104 0.63 -7.71 -14.08
N ILE A 105 1.18 -8.71 -13.38
CA ILE A 105 0.44 -9.50 -12.38
C ILE A 105 -0.05 -8.57 -11.26
N TYR A 106 0.78 -7.64 -10.77
CA TYR A 106 0.38 -6.67 -9.77
C TYR A 106 -0.86 -5.86 -10.20
N LEU A 107 -0.86 -5.31 -11.43
CA LEU A 107 -1.98 -4.54 -11.94
C LEU A 107 -3.25 -5.39 -12.11
N LEU A 108 -3.14 -6.59 -12.66
CA LEU A 108 -4.27 -7.49 -12.84
C LEU A 108 -4.86 -7.95 -11.50
N SER A 109 -4.01 -8.15 -10.49
CA SER A 109 -4.42 -8.57 -9.14
C SER A 109 -4.99 -7.44 -8.28
N ALA A 110 -4.98 -6.19 -8.76
CA ALA A 110 -5.50 -5.05 -7.99
C ALA A 110 -7.03 -5.04 -7.92
N ASP A 111 -7.72 -5.43 -9.00
CA ASP A 111 -9.18 -5.47 -9.12
C ASP A 111 -9.67 -6.92 -9.16
N GLU A 112 -10.77 -7.23 -8.46
CA GLU A 112 -11.26 -8.60 -8.29
C GLU A 112 -11.85 -9.18 -9.57
N ASP A 113 -12.69 -8.41 -10.26
CA ASP A 113 -13.32 -8.85 -11.51
C ASP A 113 -12.25 -9.03 -12.60
N LEU A 114 -11.31 -8.08 -12.72
CA LEU A 114 -10.17 -8.18 -13.62
C LEU A 114 -9.31 -9.40 -13.32
N TRP A 115 -9.02 -9.66 -12.05
CA TRP A 115 -8.22 -10.81 -11.65
C TRP A 115 -8.87 -12.13 -12.06
N ASN A 116 -10.15 -12.29 -11.74
CA ASN A 116 -10.89 -13.51 -12.06
C ASN A 116 -10.93 -13.79 -13.57
N ARG A 117 -11.05 -12.74 -14.38
CA ARG A 117 -10.98 -12.83 -15.85
C ARG A 117 -9.58 -13.17 -16.34
N ALA A 118 -8.55 -12.62 -15.71
CA ALA A 118 -7.16 -12.78 -16.15
C ALA A 118 -6.54 -14.13 -15.76
N LEU A 119 -7.00 -14.75 -14.67
CA LEU A 119 -6.41 -15.97 -14.08
C LEU A 119 -6.10 -17.08 -15.10
N VAL A 120 -7.04 -17.37 -15.99
CA VAL A 120 -6.90 -18.44 -17.00
C VAL A 120 -5.91 -18.11 -18.11
N HIS A 121 -5.52 -16.83 -18.24
CA HIS A 121 -4.60 -16.32 -19.26
C HIS A 121 -3.20 -16.04 -18.71
N ILE A 122 -2.94 -16.37 -17.45
CA ILE A 122 -1.63 -16.24 -16.81
C ILE A 122 -0.92 -17.59 -16.89
N HIS A 123 0.15 -17.64 -17.69
CA HIS A 123 0.98 -18.82 -17.86
C HIS A 123 2.35 -18.62 -17.18
N PRO A 124 3.10 -19.71 -16.92
CA PRO A 124 4.45 -19.58 -16.38
C PRO A 124 5.34 -18.71 -17.30
N GLY A 125 5.69 -17.52 -16.84
CA GLY A 125 6.59 -16.59 -17.54
C GLY A 125 5.93 -15.63 -18.54
N GLU A 126 4.66 -15.83 -18.90
CA GLU A 126 3.95 -14.99 -19.87
C GLU A 126 2.47 -14.77 -19.48
N VAL A 127 1.92 -13.62 -19.86
CA VAL A 127 0.50 -13.28 -19.63
C VAL A 127 -0.13 -12.91 -20.96
N SER A 128 -1.11 -13.69 -21.42
CA SER A 128 -1.84 -13.37 -22.64
C SER A 128 -2.91 -12.32 -22.34
N LEU A 129 -2.55 -11.04 -22.50
CA LEU A 129 -3.46 -9.93 -22.23
C LEU A 129 -4.56 -9.78 -23.29
N MET A 130 -4.34 -10.22 -24.52
CA MET A 130 -5.30 -9.98 -25.61
C MET A 130 -6.58 -10.81 -25.48
N ASP A 131 -6.51 -11.93 -24.77
CA ASP A 131 -7.61 -12.89 -24.65
C ASP A 131 -8.52 -12.61 -23.45
N ILE A 132 -8.16 -11.65 -22.59
CA ILE A 132 -8.91 -11.33 -21.36
C ILE A 132 -10.26 -10.70 -21.74
N PRO A 133 -11.40 -11.28 -21.30
CA PRO A 133 -12.72 -10.77 -21.65
C PRO A 133 -13.05 -9.48 -20.86
N LEU A 134 -13.07 -8.33 -21.55
CA LEU A 134 -13.30 -7.02 -20.91
C LEU A 134 -14.77 -6.57 -20.88
N ARG A 135 -15.69 -7.33 -21.49
CA ARG A 135 -17.10 -6.93 -21.55
C ARG A 135 -17.66 -6.81 -20.13
N GLY A 136 -18.19 -5.62 -19.81
CA GLY A 136 -18.79 -5.31 -18.51
C GLY A 136 -17.81 -4.99 -17.39
N ILE A 137 -16.51 -4.86 -17.68
CA ILE A 137 -15.52 -4.46 -16.66
C ILE A 137 -15.73 -3.01 -16.22
N SER A 138 -15.37 -2.70 -14.98
CA SER A 138 -15.37 -1.33 -14.46
C SER A 138 -14.35 -0.45 -15.19
N THR A 139 -14.57 0.88 -15.17
CA THR A 139 -13.62 1.86 -15.73
C THR A 139 -12.23 1.74 -15.07
N ASP A 140 -12.21 1.55 -13.76
CA ASP A 140 -10.97 1.34 -12.99
C ASP A 140 -10.27 0.04 -13.42
N GLY A 141 -11.00 -1.08 -13.54
CA GLY A 141 -10.46 -2.35 -14.03
C GLY A 141 -9.91 -2.24 -15.46
N TYR A 142 -10.62 -1.51 -16.33
CA TYR A 142 -10.16 -1.25 -17.70
C TYR A 142 -8.87 -0.42 -17.73
N ALA A 143 -8.75 0.62 -16.90
CA ALA A 143 -7.54 1.43 -16.81
C ALA A 143 -6.32 0.62 -16.33
N LEU A 144 -6.53 -0.29 -15.36
CA LEU A 144 -5.49 -1.22 -14.89
C LEU A 144 -5.03 -2.15 -16.02
N TYR A 145 -5.98 -2.72 -16.75
CA TYR A 145 -5.70 -3.56 -17.91
C TYR A 145 -4.92 -2.82 -19.00
N GLN A 146 -5.32 -1.60 -19.37
CA GLN A 146 -4.62 -0.81 -20.37
C GLN A 146 -3.21 -0.40 -19.92
N THR A 147 -3.03 -0.12 -18.63
CA THR A 147 -1.70 0.10 -18.04
C THR A 147 -0.84 -1.18 -18.15
N ALA A 148 -1.42 -2.35 -17.87
CA ALA A 148 -0.72 -3.62 -18.01
C ALA A 148 -0.31 -3.88 -19.48
N ARG A 149 -1.17 -3.59 -20.45
CA ARG A 149 -0.84 -3.66 -21.89
C ARG A 149 0.26 -2.70 -22.29
N THR A 150 0.23 -1.49 -21.74
CA THR A 150 1.26 -0.47 -21.98
C THR A 150 2.63 -0.98 -21.53
N ILE A 151 2.70 -1.59 -20.35
CA ILE A 151 3.93 -2.22 -19.84
C ILE A 151 4.32 -3.45 -20.68
N ALA A 152 3.35 -4.28 -21.07
CA ALA A 152 3.56 -5.51 -21.83
C ALA A 152 4.09 -5.28 -23.25
N ILE A 153 3.63 -4.24 -23.93
CA ILE A 153 3.93 -4.02 -25.36
C ILE A 153 4.91 -2.86 -25.55
N GLY A 154 5.01 -1.94 -24.58
CA GLY A 154 5.82 -0.73 -24.69
C GLY A 154 5.19 0.34 -25.58
N LYS A 155 3.90 0.21 -25.89
CA LYS A 155 3.07 1.19 -26.62
C LYS A 155 2.07 1.81 -25.66
N GLU A 156 1.76 3.10 -25.84
CA GLU A 156 0.77 3.80 -25.02
C GLU A 156 -0.64 3.29 -25.34
N TYR A 157 -1.30 2.65 -24.36
CA TYR A 157 -2.71 2.25 -24.43
C TYR A 157 -3.60 3.00 -23.43
N ILE A 158 -3.00 3.84 -22.60
CA ILE A 158 -3.66 4.72 -21.65
C ILE A 158 -2.91 6.04 -21.61
N HIS A 159 -3.63 7.15 -21.76
CA HIS A 159 -3.03 8.47 -21.81
C HIS A 159 -2.80 9.05 -20.42
N ILE A 160 -1.77 9.89 -20.31
CA ILE A 160 -1.48 10.63 -19.08
C ILE A 160 -2.66 11.49 -18.61
N ASN A 161 -3.45 12.04 -19.55
CA ASN A 161 -4.62 12.85 -19.25
C ASN A 161 -5.72 12.01 -18.59
N GLU A 162 -5.91 10.76 -19.04
CA GLU A 162 -6.85 9.81 -18.45
C GLU A 162 -6.41 9.44 -17.02
N ILE A 163 -5.13 9.11 -16.82
CA ILE A 163 -4.55 8.82 -15.50
C ILE A 163 -4.68 10.02 -14.55
N ALA A 164 -4.58 11.23 -15.08
CA ALA A 164 -4.66 12.45 -14.30
C ALA A 164 -6.10 12.85 -13.92
N ASP A 165 -7.12 12.30 -14.59
CA ASP A 165 -8.52 12.59 -14.34
C ASP A 165 -9.03 11.78 -13.13
N GLU A 166 -9.40 12.48 -12.06
CA GLU A 166 -9.90 11.90 -10.80
C GLU A 166 -11.36 11.43 -10.91
N GLN A 167 -12.11 11.88 -11.92
CA GLN A 167 -13.47 11.42 -12.21
C GLN A 167 -13.48 10.14 -13.04
N LEU A 168 -12.53 10.02 -13.97
CA LEU A 168 -12.39 8.82 -14.81
C LEU A 168 -11.73 7.66 -14.07
N ILE A 169 -10.63 7.93 -13.35
CA ILE A 169 -9.83 6.91 -12.67
C ILE A 169 -9.81 7.22 -11.17
N GLY A 170 -10.39 6.31 -10.39
CA GLY A 170 -10.49 6.43 -8.94
C GLY A 170 -9.13 6.39 -8.25
N ASN A 171 -9.09 6.80 -6.97
CA ASN A 171 -7.83 6.86 -6.21
C ASN A 171 -7.20 5.48 -5.97
N PHE A 172 -8.00 4.42 -5.88
CA PHE A 172 -7.52 3.04 -5.77
C PHE A 172 -6.82 2.58 -7.06
N ALA A 173 -7.47 2.74 -8.22
CA ALA A 173 -6.89 2.42 -9.51
C ALA A 173 -5.65 3.27 -9.80
N PHE A 174 -5.69 4.58 -9.52
CA PHE A 174 -4.53 5.45 -9.66
C PHE A 174 -3.34 4.98 -8.83
N ARG A 175 -3.53 4.65 -7.55
CA ARG A 175 -2.46 4.11 -6.71
C ARG A 175 -1.89 2.82 -7.29
N ALA A 176 -2.74 1.93 -7.80
CA ALA A 176 -2.32 0.68 -8.42
C ALA A 176 -1.51 0.91 -9.71
N ILE A 177 -1.95 1.84 -10.57
CA ILE A 177 -1.27 2.25 -11.80
C ILE A 177 0.14 2.76 -11.47
N ILE A 178 0.25 3.72 -10.54
CA ILE A 178 1.54 4.29 -10.15
C ILE A 178 2.46 3.21 -9.58
N ASN A 179 1.96 2.38 -8.67
CA ASN A 179 2.74 1.29 -8.08
C ASN A 179 3.19 0.26 -9.14
N GLY A 180 2.31 -0.12 -10.06
CA GLY A 180 2.64 -1.01 -11.18
C GLY A 180 3.74 -0.45 -12.07
N ILE A 181 3.69 0.84 -12.41
CA ILE A 181 4.74 1.52 -13.19
C ILE A 181 6.08 1.51 -12.44
N LEU A 182 6.07 1.77 -11.12
CA LEU A 182 7.27 1.73 -10.30
C LEU A 182 7.87 0.31 -10.25
N ILE A 183 7.05 -0.74 -10.17
CA ILE A 183 7.50 -2.14 -10.23
C ILE A 183 8.11 -2.45 -11.59
N ALA A 184 7.49 -2.02 -12.68
CA ALA A 184 8.01 -2.26 -14.03
C ALA A 184 9.39 -1.61 -14.23
N LYS A 185 9.60 -0.43 -13.64
CA LYS A 185 10.86 0.33 -13.75
C LYS A 185 11.97 -0.24 -12.86
N ASN A 186 11.65 -0.53 -11.59
CA ASN A 186 12.66 -0.86 -10.57
C ASN A 186 12.78 -2.37 -10.29
N GLY A 187 11.75 -3.18 -10.55
CA GLY A 187 11.72 -4.61 -10.27
C GLY A 187 10.77 -5.00 -9.14
N GLY A 188 10.41 -6.29 -9.10
CA GLY A 188 9.49 -6.86 -8.09
C GLY A 188 10.03 -6.84 -6.66
N HIS A 189 11.36 -6.76 -6.50
CA HIS A 189 12.01 -6.72 -5.19
C HIS A 189 11.54 -5.54 -4.31
N ILE A 190 11.09 -4.42 -4.89
CA ILE A 190 10.59 -3.27 -4.11
C ILE A 190 9.32 -3.60 -3.32
N VAL A 191 8.52 -4.54 -3.85
CA VAL A 191 7.29 -5.03 -3.22
C VAL A 191 7.56 -6.30 -2.42
N GLN A 192 8.52 -7.12 -2.87
CA GLN A 192 8.88 -8.37 -2.21
C GLN A 192 9.74 -8.19 -0.95
N ASN A 193 10.58 -7.16 -0.88
CA ASN A 193 11.41 -6.88 0.31
C ASN A 193 10.60 -6.34 1.50
N ASN A 194 9.35 -5.93 1.30
CA ASN A 194 8.40 -5.61 2.39
C ASN A 194 7.66 -6.87 2.89
N ILE A 195 8.07 -8.04 2.43
CA ILE A 195 7.62 -9.33 2.92
C ILE A 195 8.77 -9.84 3.78
N GLY A 196 8.73 -9.56 5.08
CA GLY A 196 9.68 -10.15 6.02
C GLY A 196 9.73 -11.67 5.81
N LEU A 197 10.92 -12.17 5.51
CA LEU A 197 11.34 -13.51 5.90
C LEU A 197 11.83 -13.44 7.35
#